data_AF-F0ZCI0-F1
#
_entry.id   AF-F0ZCI0-F1
#
_cell.length_a   1.000
_cell.length_b   1.000
_cell.length_c   1.000
_cell.angle_alpha   90.00
_cell.angle_beta   90.00
_cell.angle_gamma   90.00
#
_symmetry.space_group_name_H-M   'P 1'
#
loop_
_entity.id
_entity.type
_entity.pdbx_description
1 polymer ?
#
loop_
_entity_poly.entity_id
_entity_poly.type
_entity_poly.pdbx_seq_one_letter_code
_entity_poly.pdbx_strand_id
1 'polypeptide(L)'
;MKLKYFILFYFIGLLFNFIISLEVLINIDYSSIIIYENYECGGTIYFYNGVANNSVVYPPCRSFKDAGIRSRQFQSKYGSMYSNTSLVFLLNNYDSSFTIKEDVSIGEIKFYCYTEIRVKENPESIISIDGSTANSPFITYSNEKSEKCYFYQKVRLRIKNIVFSNWLVSNKEIFYINNYCDQTINSAAIEFSQLKTDNIYSFINSGQVCQNKLNIFISNCDFVNNKNEDLKLYFIKNKDNMVISKSRFENIKTKSFIIDNSYRTTLDDCYFNNINLEALMPLFYSRDGVITMKNILIENSLMVFLFLHEFDNDNDYYQIISNFTIKQSSILENLEYLKTDIGYDFKHGMFIFESTVPQSFKRNFTLDIDNLNILSDNKIPIQKSIFFSHNNGISTIKLKNSFISDNVYLLSQLNGVTIDLVNNNSINSGLLSIGRDNKILLPENITQEKSFFTNKIKYLCEECDISFIKGTGDKIDTEKNDSNSNSNSSLEKEKKKNISDSIPAGDFKKKNLLLLVLLPVLLGSVLIVSAVVFIVIIKIKKHNNNDNNNEIQRYEYATGE
;
A
#
# COMPACT_ATOMS: atom_id res chain seq x y z
N MET A 1 6.91 -29.84 44.42
CA MET A 1 6.58 -28.39 44.53
C MET A 1 5.05 -28.27 44.65
N LYS A 2 4.50 -27.69 45.73
CA LYS A 2 3.04 -27.61 45.93
C LYS A 2 2.40 -26.73 44.84
N LEU A 3 1.23 -27.11 44.31
CA LEU A 3 0.47 -26.40 43.25
C LEU A 3 0.36 -24.87 43.49
N LYS A 4 0.29 -24.44 44.74
CA LYS A 4 0.28 -23.02 45.14
C LYS A 4 1.55 -22.24 44.73
N TYR A 5 2.72 -22.86 44.82
CA TYR A 5 3.99 -22.23 44.38
C TYR A 5 4.13 -22.23 42.86
N PHE A 6 3.58 -23.24 42.18
CA PHE A 6 3.54 -23.26 40.71
C PHE A 6 2.62 -22.17 40.18
N ILE A 7 1.42 -22.00 40.74
CA ILE A 7 0.49 -20.92 40.37
C ILE A 7 1.13 -19.56 40.64
N LEU A 8 1.77 -19.35 41.80
CA LEU A 8 2.46 -18.10 42.10
C LEU A 8 3.62 -17.83 41.13
N PHE A 9 4.47 -18.82 40.82
CA PHE A 9 5.54 -18.69 39.84
C PHE A 9 5.01 -18.46 38.41
N TYR A 10 3.89 -19.08 38.05
CA TYR A 10 3.23 -18.91 36.76
C TYR A 10 2.63 -17.51 36.62
N PHE A 11 1.97 -16.98 37.66
CA PHE A 11 1.48 -15.60 37.69
C PHE A 11 2.61 -14.58 37.73
N ILE A 12 3.67 -14.82 38.52
CA ILE A 12 4.87 -13.98 38.53
C ILE A 12 5.55 -14.02 37.14
N GLY A 13 5.63 -15.18 36.49
CA GLY A 13 6.14 -15.32 35.13
C GLY A 13 5.26 -14.66 34.07
N LEU A 14 3.92 -14.70 34.22
CA LEU A 14 2.98 -13.96 33.38
C LEU A 14 3.09 -12.44 33.59
N LEU A 15 3.29 -11.99 34.84
CA LEU A 15 3.57 -10.59 35.17
C LEU A 15 4.95 -10.16 34.63
N PHE A 16 5.98 -11.01 34.67
CA PHE A 16 7.28 -10.67 34.05
C PHE A 16 7.26 -10.69 32.52
N ASN A 17 6.22 -11.25 31.90
CA ASN A 17 5.95 -11.14 30.46
C ASN A 17 5.20 -9.84 30.09
N PHE A 18 5.15 -8.83 30.97
CA PHE A 18 4.68 -7.51 30.56
C PHE A 18 5.56 -6.98 29.43
N ILE A 19 4.93 -6.82 28.28
CA ILE A 19 5.48 -6.15 27.12
C ILE A 19 5.85 -4.73 27.53
N ILE A 20 7.15 -4.47 27.68
CA ILE A 20 7.65 -3.13 27.94
C ILE A 20 7.63 -2.40 26.59
N SER A 21 6.81 -1.34 26.54
CA SER A 21 6.69 -0.45 25.40
C SER A 21 7.35 0.87 25.75
N LEU A 22 7.94 1.51 24.75
CA LEU A 22 8.66 2.75 24.91
C LEU A 22 8.28 3.70 23.78
N GLU A 23 8.08 4.97 24.09
CA GLU A 23 7.86 6.02 23.10
C GLU A 23 8.96 7.07 23.18
N VAL A 24 9.83 7.08 22.18
CA VAL A 24 10.91 8.06 22.07
C VAL A 24 10.40 9.28 21.32
N LEU A 25 10.32 10.42 22.01
CA LEU A 25 10.02 11.71 21.41
C LEU A 25 11.33 12.49 21.22
N ILE A 26 11.60 12.96 20.00
CA ILE A 26 12.77 13.78 19.69
C ILE A 26 12.31 15.13 19.16
N ASN A 27 12.50 16.18 19.96
CA ASN A 27 12.20 17.56 19.57
C ASN A 27 13.28 18.10 18.61
N ILE A 28 12.85 18.70 17.51
CA ILE A 28 13.70 19.31 16.48
C ILE A 28 13.38 20.81 16.39
N ASP A 29 14.40 21.63 16.61
CA ASP A 29 14.36 23.08 16.55
C ASP A 29 15.54 23.64 15.75
N TYR A 30 15.32 23.91 14.46
CA TYR A 30 16.23 24.58 13.53
C TYR A 30 16.56 26.02 13.93
N SER A 31 15.81 26.64 14.86
CA SER A 31 16.16 27.95 15.43
C SER A 31 17.05 27.84 16.68
N SER A 32 17.29 26.63 17.18
CA SER A 32 18.07 26.41 18.40
C SER A 32 19.54 26.76 18.19
N ILE A 33 20.03 27.67 19.04
CA ILE A 33 21.44 28.03 19.14
C ILE A 33 22.18 27.21 20.21
N ILE A 34 21.50 26.33 20.95
CA ILE A 34 22.07 25.58 22.08
C ILE A 34 23.04 24.51 21.57
N ILE A 35 24.30 24.56 22.00
CA ILE A 35 25.31 23.56 21.59
C ILE A 35 25.14 22.33 22.47
N TYR A 36 25.10 21.15 21.86
CA TYR A 36 25.17 19.87 22.56
C TYR A 36 26.40 19.10 22.11
N GLU A 37 26.99 18.36 23.04
CA GLU A 37 28.08 17.44 22.76
C GLU A 37 27.52 16.06 22.42
N ASN A 38 28.22 15.33 21.56
CA ASN A 38 27.93 13.93 21.24
C ASN A 38 26.47 13.67 20.81
N TYR A 39 25.80 14.65 20.20
CA TYR A 39 24.40 14.54 19.75
C TYR A 39 23.41 14.26 20.89
N GLU A 40 23.73 14.67 22.12
CA GLU A 40 22.84 14.60 23.28
C GLU A 40 21.73 15.66 23.19
N CYS A 41 20.84 15.48 22.22
CA CYS A 41 19.70 16.36 21.94
C CYS A 41 18.37 15.58 21.99
N GLY A 42 17.24 16.28 21.85
CA GLY A 42 15.92 15.70 21.59
C GLY A 42 14.83 16.03 22.61
N GLY A 43 15.08 16.87 23.61
CA GLY A 43 14.06 17.18 24.62
C GLY A 43 13.88 16.07 25.67
N THR A 44 12.65 15.90 26.15
CA THR A 44 12.29 14.90 27.16
C THR A 44 11.97 13.56 26.50
N ILE A 45 12.70 12.52 26.89
CA ILE A 45 12.38 11.13 26.50
C ILE A 45 11.38 10.57 27.52
N TYR A 46 10.17 10.22 27.07
CA TYR A 46 9.11 9.66 27.92
C TYR A 46 9.12 8.13 27.85
N PHE A 47 8.86 7.46 28.98
CA PHE A 47 8.80 5.99 29.05
C PHE A 47 7.41 5.59 29.55
N TYR A 48 6.69 4.76 28.79
CA TYR A 48 5.37 4.25 29.20
C TYR A 48 5.53 2.87 29.87
N ASN A 49 4.77 2.57 30.92
CA ASN A 49 4.84 1.33 31.72
C ASN A 49 6.15 1.06 32.50
N GLY A 50 6.57 2.04 33.32
CA GLY A 50 7.32 1.73 34.54
C GLY A 50 8.64 2.48 34.72
N VAL A 51 8.50 3.70 35.25
CA VAL A 51 9.52 4.46 36.00
C VAL A 51 10.66 5.09 35.17
N ALA A 52 10.35 6.19 34.47
CA ALA A 52 11.35 7.21 34.20
C ALA A 52 11.54 8.08 35.45
N ASN A 53 12.36 7.64 36.40
CA ASN A 53 12.60 8.41 37.63
C ASN A 53 13.58 9.58 37.47
N ASN A 54 14.14 9.80 36.27
CA ASN A 54 14.91 10.99 35.92
C ASN A 54 14.64 11.29 34.44
N SER A 55 13.71 12.20 34.14
CA SER A 55 13.60 12.76 32.80
C SER A 55 14.89 13.53 32.52
N VAL A 56 15.87 12.90 31.86
CA VAL A 56 17.01 13.65 31.33
C VAL A 56 16.44 14.53 30.23
N VAL A 57 16.38 15.83 30.48
CA VAL A 57 15.91 16.82 29.52
C VAL A 57 17.12 17.25 28.71
N TYR A 58 17.17 16.81 27.46
CA TYR A 58 18.17 17.27 26.51
C TYR A 58 17.70 18.56 25.82
N PRO A 59 18.60 19.43 25.36
CA PRO A 59 18.23 20.51 24.45
C PRO A 59 17.59 19.94 23.17
N PRO A 60 16.76 20.71 22.43
CA PRO A 60 16.22 20.24 21.16
C PRO A 60 17.34 20.00 20.14
N CYS A 61 17.15 19.01 19.26
CA CYS A 61 18.06 18.77 18.13
C CYS A 61 17.94 19.91 17.12
N ARG A 62 19.06 20.36 16.55
CA ARG A 62 19.07 21.48 15.60
C ARG A 62 18.65 21.09 14.18
N SER A 63 18.64 19.80 13.88
CA SER A 63 18.37 19.30 12.54
C SER A 63 17.78 17.89 12.54
N PHE A 64 17.23 17.47 11.40
CA PHE A 64 16.85 16.08 11.15
C PHE A 64 18.04 15.12 11.26
N LYS A 65 19.21 15.52 10.76
CA LYS A 65 20.43 14.72 10.87
C LYS A 65 20.82 14.43 12.31
N ASP A 66 20.82 15.44 13.17
CA ASP A 66 21.17 15.29 14.58
C ASP A 66 20.14 14.42 15.31
N ALA A 67 18.86 14.62 15.01
CA ALA A 67 17.77 13.79 15.51
C ALA A 67 17.92 12.33 15.06
N GLY A 68 18.34 12.08 13.82
CA GLY A 68 18.66 10.76 13.30
C GLY A 68 19.84 10.10 14.02
N ILE A 69 20.92 10.86 14.27
CA ILE A 69 22.07 10.35 15.05
C ILE A 69 21.64 9.99 16.46
N ARG A 70 20.86 10.85 17.12
CA ARG A 70 20.31 10.59 18.45
C ARG A 70 19.44 9.33 18.48
N SER A 71 18.58 9.16 17.49
CA SER A 71 17.73 7.98 17.35
C SER A 71 18.57 6.69 17.27
N ARG A 72 19.68 6.69 16.51
CA ARG A 72 20.58 5.54 16.39
C ARG A 72 21.38 5.28 17.68
N GLN A 73 21.80 6.33 18.40
CA GLN A 73 22.41 6.18 19.73
C GLN A 73 21.44 5.59 20.75
N PHE A 74 20.17 6.01 20.69
CA PHE A 74 19.13 5.47 21.55
C PHE A 74 18.92 3.98 21.27
N GLN A 75 18.82 3.62 19.99
CA GLN A 75 18.73 2.23 19.56
C GLN A 75 19.91 1.38 20.08
N SER A 76 21.15 1.83 19.90
CA SER A 76 22.33 1.04 20.28
C SER A 76 22.40 0.80 21.80
N LYS A 77 21.94 1.77 22.60
CA LYS A 77 21.97 1.68 24.07
C LYS A 77 20.79 0.90 24.66
N TYR A 78 19.59 1.05 24.08
CA TYR A 78 18.35 0.58 24.71
C TYR A 78 17.55 -0.41 23.85
N GLY A 79 17.94 -0.65 22.59
CA GLY A 79 17.14 -1.43 21.65
C GLY A 79 16.88 -2.88 22.10
N SER A 80 17.81 -3.51 22.82
CA SER A 80 17.58 -4.87 23.34
C SER A 80 16.65 -4.93 24.56
N MET A 81 16.46 -3.80 25.26
CA MET A 81 15.71 -3.73 26.52
C MET A 81 14.20 -3.60 26.31
N TYR A 82 13.79 -2.98 25.20
CA TYR A 82 12.39 -2.69 24.92
C TYR A 82 11.90 -3.49 23.74
N SER A 83 10.72 -4.09 23.90
CA SER A 83 10.11 -4.88 22.83
C SER A 83 9.35 -4.05 21.82
N ASN A 84 8.57 -3.06 22.29
CA ASN A 84 7.72 -2.23 21.43
C ASN A 84 8.13 -0.77 21.53
N THR A 85 9.08 -0.36 20.69
CA THR A 85 9.60 1.01 20.71
C THR A 85 9.00 1.83 19.56
N SER A 86 8.35 2.95 19.87
CA SER A 86 7.94 3.97 18.91
C SER A 86 8.94 5.15 18.91
N LEU A 87 9.07 5.80 17.76
CA LEU A 87 9.85 7.02 17.56
C LEU A 87 8.95 8.09 16.96
N VAL A 88 8.95 9.29 17.53
CA VAL A 88 8.26 10.44 16.95
C VAL A 88 9.21 11.62 16.91
N PHE A 89 9.48 12.12 15.71
CA PHE A 89 10.18 13.39 15.52
C PHE A 89 9.17 14.53 15.62
N LEU A 90 9.35 15.39 16.61
CA LEU A 90 8.49 16.54 16.90
C LEU A 90 9.18 17.81 16.41
N LEU A 91 8.76 18.30 15.25
CA LEU A 91 9.27 19.55 14.71
C LEU A 91 8.62 20.74 15.43
N ASN A 92 9.42 21.74 15.81
CA ASN A 92 8.86 23.00 16.30
C ASN A 92 7.94 23.64 15.26
N ASN A 93 7.00 24.45 15.74
CA ASN A 93 6.08 25.18 14.88
C ASN A 93 6.84 26.34 14.23
N TYR A 94 6.99 26.28 12.91
CA TYR A 94 7.53 27.39 12.12
C TYR A 94 6.41 28.06 11.33
N ASP A 95 6.67 29.29 10.89
CA ASP A 95 5.82 29.91 9.88
C ASP A 95 5.69 28.99 8.65
N SER A 96 4.52 28.98 8.03
CA SER A 96 4.24 28.21 6.80
C SER A 96 5.23 28.45 5.65
N SER A 97 5.93 29.60 5.66
CA SER A 97 6.97 29.97 4.70
C SER A 97 8.35 29.38 5.01
N PHE A 98 8.54 28.76 6.18
CA PHE A 98 9.80 28.19 6.58
C PHE A 98 10.10 26.91 5.78
N THR A 99 11.26 26.90 5.12
CA THR A 99 11.76 25.75 4.37
C THR A 99 13.06 25.27 4.98
N ILE A 100 13.12 23.99 5.32
CA ILE A 100 14.32 23.33 5.83
C ILE A 100 15.27 23.07 4.66
N LYS A 101 16.48 23.63 4.71
CA LYS A 101 17.47 23.55 3.61
C LYS A 101 18.78 22.85 3.96
N GLU A 102 19.08 22.69 5.24
CA GLU A 102 20.35 22.12 5.72
C GLU A 102 20.08 20.88 6.57
N ASP A 103 21.02 19.94 6.51
CA ASP A 103 21.00 18.70 7.30
C ASP A 103 19.60 18.02 7.28
N VAL A 104 19.05 17.95 6.06
CA VAL A 104 17.67 17.52 5.78
C VAL A 104 17.47 16.02 5.98
N SER A 105 18.53 15.21 5.85
CA SER A 105 18.44 13.75 5.92
C SER A 105 18.47 13.25 7.37
N ILE A 106 17.48 12.42 7.75
CA ILE A 106 17.46 11.68 9.02
C ILE A 106 18.45 10.49 8.96
N GLY A 107 18.58 9.89 7.77
CA GLY A 107 19.40 8.71 7.54
C GLY A 107 18.68 7.41 7.89
N GLU A 108 19.42 6.41 8.36
CA GLU A 108 18.86 5.09 8.65
C GLU A 108 17.98 5.11 9.92
N ILE A 109 16.77 4.59 9.77
CA ILE A 109 15.84 4.26 10.85
C ILE A 109 15.58 2.75 10.79
N LYS A 110 15.90 2.09 11.89
CA LYS A 110 15.69 0.66 12.11
C LYS A 110 15.22 0.42 13.54
N PHE A 111 14.77 -0.78 13.87
CA PHE A 111 14.34 -1.22 15.20
C PHE A 111 12.98 -0.70 15.70
N TYR A 112 12.54 0.48 15.26
CA TYR A 112 11.28 1.06 15.74
C TYR A 112 10.06 0.36 15.14
N CYS A 113 9.11 -0.02 16.00
CA CYS A 113 7.83 -0.59 15.61
C CYS A 113 6.86 0.45 15.06
N TYR A 114 7.13 1.74 15.32
CA TYR A 114 6.39 2.88 14.78
C TYR A 114 7.33 4.08 14.67
N THR A 115 7.27 4.79 13.55
CA THR A 115 8.00 6.04 13.31
C THR A 115 7.07 7.05 12.66
N GLU A 116 7.04 8.27 13.20
CA GLU A 116 6.27 9.39 12.65
C GLU A 116 7.07 10.70 12.71
N ILE A 117 6.81 11.60 11.76
CA ILE A 117 7.25 12.99 11.80
C ILE A 117 6.00 13.87 11.86
N ARG A 118 5.97 14.83 12.78
CA ARG A 118 4.88 15.81 12.86
C ARG A 118 5.32 17.10 13.55
N VAL A 119 4.57 18.18 13.31
CA VAL A 119 4.75 19.44 14.03
C VAL A 119 4.14 19.33 15.43
N LYS A 120 4.87 19.79 16.46
CA LYS A 120 4.55 19.59 17.88
C LYS A 120 3.19 20.13 18.30
N GLU A 121 2.86 21.34 17.86
CA GLU A 121 1.65 22.07 18.29
C GLU A 121 0.51 21.99 17.28
N ASN A 122 0.82 21.72 16.00
CA ASN A 122 -0.17 21.62 14.95
C ASN A 122 0.18 20.48 13.96
N PRO A 123 -0.16 19.22 14.30
CA PRO A 123 0.21 18.03 13.51
C PRO A 123 -0.26 18.00 12.06
N GLU A 124 -1.20 18.88 11.68
CA GLU A 124 -1.70 19.02 10.31
C GLU A 124 -0.97 20.10 9.50
N SER A 125 0.00 20.79 10.11
CA SER A 125 0.83 21.77 9.40
C SER A 125 1.71 21.10 8.36
N ILE A 126 1.84 21.77 7.22
CA ILE A 126 2.70 21.32 6.13
C ILE A 126 4.15 21.69 6.46
N ILE A 127 5.06 20.71 6.35
CA ILE A 127 6.51 20.88 6.50
C ILE A 127 7.13 21.00 5.12
N SER A 128 7.91 22.05 4.85
CA SER A 128 8.62 22.21 3.58
C SER A 128 10.11 21.86 3.74
N ILE A 129 10.62 20.97 2.89
CA ILE A 129 12.00 20.48 2.91
C ILE A 129 12.60 20.62 1.51
N ASP A 130 13.72 21.31 1.41
CA ASP A 130 14.50 21.50 0.18
C ASP A 130 15.74 20.59 0.18
N GLY A 131 15.75 19.62 -0.73
CA GLY A 131 16.80 18.63 -0.88
C GLY A 131 18.02 19.06 -1.67
N SER A 132 18.18 20.34 -2.00
CA SER A 132 19.31 20.83 -2.82
C SER A 132 20.69 20.54 -2.21
N THR A 133 20.76 20.38 -0.88
CA THR A 133 21.99 20.04 -0.14
C THR A 133 22.04 18.57 0.31
N ALA A 134 21.03 17.77 -0.01
CA ALA A 134 20.96 16.38 0.43
C ALA A 134 22.12 15.56 -0.19
N ASN A 135 22.80 14.77 0.63
CA ASN A 135 23.87 13.86 0.21
C ASN A 135 23.49 12.37 0.37
N SER A 136 22.29 12.12 0.89
CA SER A 136 21.72 10.80 1.18
C SER A 136 20.20 10.89 1.10
N PRO A 137 19.48 9.75 1.04
CA PRO A 137 18.03 9.76 1.16
C PRO A 137 17.55 10.48 2.41
N PHE A 138 16.33 11.05 2.35
CA PHE A 138 15.72 11.67 3.53
C PHE A 138 15.61 10.66 4.66
N ILE A 139 15.07 9.48 4.36
CA ILE A 139 15.01 8.33 5.26
C ILE A 139 15.46 7.07 4.53
N THR A 140 16.32 6.29 5.19
CA THR A 140 16.56 4.89 4.86
C THR A 140 15.83 4.02 5.87
N TYR A 141 14.82 3.26 5.44
CA TYR A 141 14.09 2.34 6.29
C TYR A 141 14.69 0.93 6.18
N SER A 142 15.09 0.34 7.30
CA SER A 142 15.70 -0.98 7.35
C SER A 142 15.00 -1.87 8.38
N ASN A 143 14.69 -3.11 7.99
CA ASN A 143 13.96 -4.06 8.81
C ASN A 143 14.89 -5.24 9.18
N GLU A 144 15.29 -5.34 10.46
CA GLU A 144 16.27 -6.34 10.95
C GLU A 144 15.62 -7.50 11.75
N LYS A 145 16.29 -8.67 11.77
CA LYS A 145 15.82 -9.99 12.26
C LYS A 145 15.44 -10.04 13.74
N SER A 146 15.78 -9.02 14.51
CA SER A 146 15.66 -8.97 15.98
C SER A 146 14.50 -8.10 16.49
N GLU A 147 13.67 -7.55 15.61
CA GLU A 147 12.62 -6.61 15.99
C GLU A 147 11.43 -7.29 16.68
N LYS A 148 11.33 -7.12 18.00
CA LYS A 148 10.27 -7.68 18.87
C LYS A 148 8.96 -6.88 18.79
N CYS A 149 8.50 -6.53 17.60
CA CYS A 149 7.23 -5.83 17.43
C CYS A 149 6.04 -6.78 17.64
N TYR A 150 5.56 -6.90 18.87
CA TYR A 150 4.50 -7.84 19.24
C TYR A 150 3.10 -7.44 18.74
N PHE A 151 2.93 -6.23 18.18
CA PHE A 151 1.68 -5.77 17.58
C PHE A 151 1.70 -5.92 16.05
N TYR A 152 1.14 -7.01 15.55
CA TYR A 152 1.17 -7.47 14.16
C TYR A 152 0.32 -6.65 13.15
N GLN A 153 -0.11 -5.42 13.44
CA GLN A 153 -1.02 -4.68 12.54
C GLN A 153 -0.85 -3.15 12.56
N LYS A 154 0.36 -2.62 12.73
CA LYS A 154 0.58 -1.17 12.68
C LYS A 154 1.50 -0.76 11.54
N VAL A 155 1.14 0.34 10.90
CA VAL A 155 2.02 1.16 10.07
C VAL A 155 3.30 1.41 10.87
N ARG A 156 4.44 1.01 10.32
CA ARG A 156 5.75 1.15 10.97
C ARG A 156 6.41 2.48 10.67
N LEU A 157 6.14 3.06 9.51
CA LEU A 157 6.60 4.38 9.12
C LEU A 157 5.42 5.18 8.57
N ARG A 158 5.13 6.33 9.16
CA ARG A 158 4.13 7.28 8.69
C ARG A 158 4.77 8.63 8.39
N ILE A 159 4.66 9.07 7.15
CA ILE A 159 5.11 10.39 6.72
C ILE A 159 3.92 11.12 6.10
N LYS A 160 3.52 12.23 6.70
CA LYS A 160 2.36 13.02 6.29
C LYS A 160 2.63 14.51 6.26
N ASN A 161 1.89 15.25 5.43
CA ASN A 161 1.93 16.71 5.38
C ASN A 161 3.34 17.27 5.13
N ILE A 162 4.09 16.71 4.17
CA ILE A 162 5.44 17.18 3.82
C ILE A 162 5.51 17.54 2.33
N VAL A 163 6.10 18.69 2.05
CA VAL A 163 6.52 19.12 0.71
C VAL A 163 8.02 18.86 0.57
N PHE A 164 8.41 18.02 -0.39
CA PHE A 164 9.80 17.79 -0.76
C PHE A 164 10.11 18.52 -2.07
N SER A 165 11.03 19.47 -2.06
CA SER A 165 11.45 20.23 -3.24
C SER A 165 12.93 20.04 -3.57
N ASN A 166 13.30 20.21 -4.83
CA ASN A 166 14.70 20.30 -5.30
C ASN A 166 15.59 19.11 -4.93
N TRP A 167 14.99 17.93 -4.76
CA TRP A 167 15.73 16.70 -4.48
C TRP A 167 16.51 16.21 -5.71
N LEU A 168 16.25 16.75 -6.90
CA LEU A 168 16.94 16.41 -8.13
C LEU A 168 18.45 16.62 -8.04
N VAL A 169 18.90 17.72 -7.43
CA VAL A 169 20.31 18.09 -7.33
C VAL A 169 21.14 17.03 -6.59
N SER A 170 20.52 16.34 -5.63
CA SER A 170 21.18 15.31 -4.83
C SER A 170 21.46 14.02 -5.61
N ASN A 171 20.74 13.76 -6.71
CA ASN A 171 20.67 12.45 -7.36
C ASN A 171 20.45 11.29 -6.36
N LYS A 172 19.66 11.55 -5.31
CA LYS A 172 19.22 10.56 -4.32
C LYS A 172 17.71 10.39 -4.40
N GLU A 173 17.22 9.23 -4.01
CA GLU A 173 15.82 9.03 -3.66
C GLU A 173 15.45 9.81 -2.39
N ILE A 174 14.18 10.15 -2.21
CA ILE A 174 13.70 10.67 -0.91
C ILE A 174 13.65 9.53 0.11
N PHE A 175 13.12 8.37 -0.28
CA PHE A 175 12.96 7.20 0.58
C PHE A 175 13.70 5.99 0.01
N TYR A 176 14.60 5.41 0.81
CA TYR A 176 15.26 4.15 0.49
C TYR A 176 14.79 3.03 1.42
N ILE A 177 14.39 1.90 0.84
CA ILE A 177 13.94 0.72 1.60
C ILE A 177 14.99 -0.38 1.48
N ASN A 178 15.57 -0.75 2.63
CA ASN A 178 16.59 -1.79 2.75
C ASN A 178 16.06 -2.98 3.56
N ASN A 179 15.46 -3.97 2.87
CA ASN A 179 14.89 -5.15 3.52
C ASN A 179 15.83 -6.36 3.40
N TYR A 180 16.11 -7.04 4.53
CA TYR A 180 16.94 -8.25 4.55
C TYR A 180 16.12 -9.54 4.39
N CYS A 181 16.72 -10.51 3.70
CA CYS A 181 16.04 -11.66 3.11
C CYS A 181 15.40 -12.70 4.05
N ASP A 182 15.85 -12.79 5.29
CA ASP A 182 15.58 -13.96 6.15
C ASP A 182 14.35 -13.84 7.08
N GLN A 183 13.46 -12.87 6.87
CA GLN A 183 12.48 -12.49 7.91
C GLN A 183 11.04 -12.71 7.50
N THR A 184 10.20 -13.37 8.30
CA THR A 184 8.75 -13.51 8.08
C THR A 184 7.98 -12.37 8.74
N ILE A 185 8.04 -11.17 8.18
CA ILE A 185 7.22 -10.05 8.66
C ILE A 185 5.98 -9.97 7.78
N ASN A 186 4.93 -10.73 8.15
CA ASN A 186 3.73 -10.89 7.31
C ASN A 186 2.78 -9.67 7.31
N SER A 187 3.18 -8.48 7.79
CA SER A 187 2.22 -7.38 8.07
C SER A 187 2.78 -5.97 8.28
N ALA A 188 4.07 -5.70 8.00
CA ALA A 188 4.57 -4.33 8.13
C ALA A 188 3.96 -3.42 7.05
N ALA A 189 3.71 -2.16 7.41
CA ALA A 189 3.21 -1.17 6.48
C ALA A 189 3.97 0.15 6.54
N ILE A 190 4.15 0.81 5.41
CA ILE A 190 4.61 2.20 5.30
C ILE A 190 3.48 3.03 4.72
N GLU A 191 3.23 4.20 5.30
CA GLU A 191 2.17 5.12 4.90
C GLU A 191 2.76 6.49 4.53
N PHE A 192 2.45 6.92 3.32
CA PHE A 192 2.72 8.25 2.79
C PHE A 192 1.38 8.92 2.48
N SER A 193 1.11 10.07 3.07
CA SER A 193 -0.15 10.78 2.82
C SER A 193 -0.02 12.29 2.79
N GLN A 194 -0.82 12.98 1.96
CA GLN A 194 -0.81 14.44 1.86
C GLN A 194 0.61 14.99 1.59
N LEU A 195 1.36 14.29 0.75
CA LEU A 195 2.71 14.71 0.36
C LEU A 195 2.69 15.44 -0.96
N LYS A 196 3.60 16.38 -1.13
CA LYS A 196 3.87 17.00 -2.42
C LYS A 196 5.35 16.87 -2.74
N THR A 197 5.68 16.49 -3.97
CA THR A 197 7.05 16.53 -4.46
C THR A 197 7.17 17.50 -5.62
N ASP A 198 8.28 18.24 -5.66
CA ASP A 198 8.59 19.19 -6.72
C ASP A 198 10.07 19.05 -7.10
N ASN A 199 10.35 18.79 -8.38
CA ASN A 199 11.71 18.67 -8.89
C ASN A 199 12.58 17.64 -8.12
N ILE A 200 12.21 16.36 -8.20
CA ILE A 200 12.86 15.24 -7.50
C ILE A 200 13.44 14.20 -8.47
N TYR A 201 14.50 13.51 -8.04
CA TYR A 201 15.14 12.43 -8.83
C TYR A 201 14.42 11.08 -8.68
N SER A 202 14.00 10.73 -7.47
CA SER A 202 13.26 9.49 -7.18
C SER A 202 12.51 9.66 -5.86
N PHE A 203 11.31 9.09 -5.75
CA PHE A 203 10.54 9.15 -4.50
C PHE A 203 10.84 7.94 -3.61
N ILE A 204 10.58 6.72 -4.10
CA ILE A 204 10.89 5.47 -3.39
C ILE A 204 11.79 4.57 -4.25
N ASN A 205 12.87 4.10 -3.64
CA ASN A 205 13.73 3.05 -4.20
C ASN A 205 13.97 1.94 -3.17
N SER A 206 14.11 0.69 -3.61
CA SER A 206 14.39 -0.46 -2.75
C SER A 206 15.65 -1.21 -3.19
N GLY A 207 16.44 -1.67 -2.21
CA GLY A 207 17.61 -2.54 -2.43
C GLY A 207 17.27 -3.96 -2.89
N GLN A 208 18.23 -4.90 -2.83
CA GLN A 208 18.04 -6.29 -3.27
C GLN A 208 17.02 -7.01 -2.37
N VAL A 209 15.80 -7.21 -2.89
CA VAL A 209 14.61 -7.65 -2.14
C VAL A 209 14.50 -9.18 -2.11
N CYS A 210 14.19 -9.74 -0.94
CA CYS A 210 13.44 -10.99 -0.88
C CYS A 210 11.94 -10.68 -0.77
N GLN A 211 11.18 -11.33 -1.64
CA GLN A 211 9.78 -11.04 -1.98
C GLN A 211 8.80 -10.97 -0.78
N ASN A 212 7.78 -10.09 -0.93
CA ASN A 212 6.41 -10.17 -0.37
C ASN A 212 6.19 -9.86 1.12
N LYS A 213 6.78 -8.79 1.69
CA LYS A 213 6.70 -8.60 3.17
C LYS A 213 6.34 -7.20 3.66
N LEU A 214 6.36 -6.19 2.79
CA LEU A 214 5.95 -4.84 3.15
C LEU A 214 4.70 -4.41 2.37
N ASN A 215 3.80 -3.69 3.03
CA ASN A 215 2.69 -3.00 2.37
C ASN A 215 2.99 -1.51 2.33
N ILE A 216 3.03 -0.91 1.14
CA ILE A 216 3.23 0.53 0.97
C ILE A 216 1.93 1.17 0.54
N PHE A 217 1.49 2.16 1.30
CA PHE A 217 0.31 2.96 1.04
C PHE A 217 0.73 4.39 0.71
N ILE A 218 0.38 4.86 -0.48
CA ILE A 218 0.58 6.24 -0.95
C ILE A 218 -0.80 6.81 -1.23
N SER A 219 -1.18 7.89 -0.55
CA SER A 219 -2.55 8.40 -0.63
C SER A 219 -2.62 9.92 -0.64
N ASN A 220 -3.42 10.49 -1.53
CA ASN A 220 -3.60 11.94 -1.61
C ASN A 220 -2.25 12.69 -1.75
N CYS A 221 -1.37 12.18 -2.63
CA CYS A 221 -0.06 12.75 -2.88
C CYS A 221 0.00 13.42 -4.26
N ASP A 222 0.75 14.52 -4.35
CA ASP A 222 1.01 15.28 -5.57
C ASP A 222 2.47 15.15 -6.00
N PHE A 223 2.72 14.59 -7.18
CA PHE A 223 4.05 14.49 -7.78
C PHE A 223 4.15 15.44 -8.96
N VAL A 224 4.77 16.61 -8.79
CA VAL A 224 4.71 17.70 -9.78
C VAL A 224 6.08 18.13 -10.30
N ASN A 225 6.09 18.65 -11.54
CA ASN A 225 7.23 19.37 -12.17
C ASN A 225 8.56 18.60 -12.18
N ASN A 226 8.50 17.28 -12.32
CA ASN A 226 9.69 16.44 -12.37
C ASN A 226 10.19 16.35 -13.80
N LYS A 227 11.10 17.25 -14.18
CA LYS A 227 11.68 17.33 -15.52
C LYS A 227 13.14 16.90 -15.44
N ASN A 228 13.42 15.64 -15.75
CA ASN A 228 14.80 15.20 -15.89
C ASN A 228 14.96 14.29 -17.10
N GLU A 229 15.60 14.85 -18.12
CA GLU A 229 15.84 14.21 -19.41
C GLU A 229 16.98 13.20 -19.33
N ASP A 230 17.92 13.31 -18.40
CA ASP A 230 19.18 12.53 -18.45
C ASP A 230 19.28 11.41 -17.42
N LEU A 231 18.32 11.36 -16.51
CA LEU A 231 18.37 10.47 -15.36
C LEU A 231 17.17 9.51 -15.35
N LYS A 232 17.44 8.21 -15.15
CA LYS A 232 16.38 7.21 -14.96
C LYS A 232 15.60 7.58 -13.71
N LEU A 233 14.40 8.11 -13.91
CA LEU A 233 13.55 8.58 -12.83
C LEU A 233 12.66 7.40 -12.40
N TYR A 234 12.94 6.85 -11.23
CA TYR A 234 12.08 5.83 -10.61
C TYR A 234 11.22 6.57 -9.59
N PHE A 235 9.97 6.94 -9.90
CA PHE A 235 9.13 7.44 -8.79
C PHE A 235 8.97 6.33 -7.77
N ILE A 236 8.78 5.10 -8.24
CA ILE A 236 8.68 3.93 -7.40
C ILE A 236 9.39 2.77 -8.09
N LYS A 237 10.45 2.26 -7.46
CA LYS A 237 11.02 0.95 -7.77
C LYS A 237 10.92 0.05 -6.55
N ASN A 238 10.07 -0.98 -6.63
CA ASN A 238 9.81 -1.85 -5.49
C ASN A 238 9.50 -3.31 -5.90
N LYS A 239 9.55 -4.23 -4.93
CA LYS A 239 9.10 -5.62 -5.06
C LYS A 239 8.17 -6.03 -3.90
N ASP A 240 7.41 -5.07 -3.40
CA ASP A 240 6.48 -5.20 -2.27
C ASP A 240 5.04 -4.91 -2.69
N ASN A 241 4.07 -5.17 -1.79
CA ASN A 241 2.68 -4.80 -2.04
C ASN A 241 2.53 -3.28 -2.01
N MET A 242 1.86 -2.73 -3.02
CA MET A 242 1.69 -1.29 -3.13
C MET A 242 0.27 -0.89 -3.45
N VAL A 243 -0.19 0.15 -2.78
CA VAL A 243 -1.46 0.83 -3.05
C VAL A 243 -1.18 2.32 -3.20
N ILE A 244 -1.52 2.87 -4.36
CA ILE A 244 -1.47 4.31 -4.66
C ILE A 244 -2.90 4.75 -4.91
N SER A 245 -3.36 5.73 -4.12
CA SER A 245 -4.75 6.18 -4.17
C SER A 245 -4.86 7.69 -4.21
N LYS A 246 -5.86 8.22 -4.93
CA LYS A 246 -6.22 9.66 -4.94
C LYS A 246 -5.01 10.56 -5.21
N SER A 247 -4.06 10.09 -6.01
CA SER A 247 -2.77 10.75 -6.19
C SER A 247 -2.66 11.34 -7.59
N ARG A 248 -1.93 12.44 -7.70
CA ARG A 248 -1.77 13.20 -8.94
C ARG A 248 -0.31 13.23 -9.37
N PHE A 249 -0.10 13.04 -10.66
CA PHE A 249 1.18 13.08 -11.35
C PHE A 249 1.07 14.16 -12.44
N GLU A 250 1.85 15.24 -12.34
CA GLU A 250 1.64 16.42 -13.18
C GLU A 250 2.95 17.03 -13.68
N ASN A 251 3.00 17.39 -14.96
CA ASN A 251 4.18 18.03 -15.60
C ASN A 251 5.46 17.22 -15.45
N ILE A 252 5.39 15.92 -15.72
CA ILE A 252 6.52 15.00 -15.58
C ILE A 252 7.15 14.77 -16.95
N LYS A 253 8.47 14.92 -17.04
CA LYS A 253 9.25 14.63 -18.23
C LYS A 253 10.42 13.70 -17.87
N THR A 254 10.44 12.49 -18.41
CA THR A 254 11.46 11.49 -18.08
C THR A 254 11.77 10.50 -19.20
N LYS A 255 12.97 9.92 -19.16
CA LYS A 255 13.41 8.77 -19.97
C LYS A 255 13.20 7.40 -19.29
N SER A 256 12.46 7.33 -18.18
CA SER A 256 12.21 6.08 -17.47
C SER A 256 10.73 5.89 -17.14
N PHE A 257 10.39 4.74 -16.56
CA PHE A 257 9.03 4.47 -16.15
C PHE A 257 8.68 5.26 -14.89
N ILE A 258 7.39 5.56 -14.68
CA ILE A 258 6.97 6.23 -13.43
C ILE A 258 6.87 5.19 -12.32
N ILE A 259 6.29 4.02 -12.60
CA ILE A 259 6.13 2.95 -11.62
C ILE A 259 6.76 1.66 -12.14
N ASP A 260 7.74 1.12 -11.42
CA ASP A 260 8.28 -0.24 -11.57
C ASP A 260 8.02 -1.00 -10.29
N ASN A 261 7.08 -1.94 -10.36
CA ASN A 261 6.83 -2.83 -9.24
C ASN A 261 6.75 -4.28 -9.70
N SER A 262 7.59 -5.13 -9.12
CA SER A 262 7.64 -6.55 -9.44
C SER A 262 6.67 -7.41 -8.61
N TYR A 263 5.61 -6.81 -8.02
CA TYR A 263 4.62 -7.55 -7.24
C TYR A 263 3.22 -6.92 -7.30
N ARG A 264 2.40 -7.06 -6.27
CA ARG A 264 1.02 -6.56 -6.26
C ARG A 264 0.97 -5.03 -6.21
N THR A 265 0.38 -4.41 -7.22
CA THR A 265 0.19 -2.95 -7.31
C THR A 265 -1.29 -2.64 -7.50
N THR A 266 -1.82 -1.75 -6.69
CA THR A 266 -3.15 -1.16 -6.89
C THR A 266 -3.00 0.34 -7.13
N LEU A 267 -3.58 0.83 -8.21
CA LEU A 267 -3.77 2.25 -8.51
C LEU A 267 -5.27 2.54 -8.46
N ASP A 268 -5.69 3.54 -7.67
CA ASP A 268 -7.10 3.88 -7.47
C ASP A 268 -7.31 5.40 -7.42
N ASP A 269 -8.22 5.94 -8.22
CA ASP A 269 -8.48 7.39 -8.31
C ASP A 269 -7.21 8.21 -8.61
N CYS A 270 -6.35 7.74 -9.52
CA CYS A 270 -5.10 8.44 -9.86
C CYS A 270 -5.24 9.29 -11.13
N TYR A 271 -4.65 10.49 -11.11
CA TYR A 271 -4.64 11.44 -12.22
C TYR A 271 -3.23 11.67 -12.75
N PHE A 272 -3.05 11.52 -14.06
CA PHE A 272 -1.79 11.76 -14.76
C PHE A 272 -2.02 12.85 -15.81
N ASN A 273 -1.33 13.99 -15.69
CA ASN A 273 -1.49 15.12 -16.59
C ASN A 273 -0.14 15.61 -17.11
N ASN A 274 -0.05 15.88 -18.41
CA ASN A 274 1.16 16.39 -19.04
C ASN A 274 2.40 15.53 -18.72
N ILE A 275 2.26 14.22 -18.92
CA ILE A 275 3.35 13.26 -18.79
C ILE A 275 4.05 13.13 -20.14
N ASN A 276 5.36 13.37 -20.21
CA ASN A 276 6.18 13.22 -21.41
C ASN A 276 7.26 12.15 -21.18
N LEU A 277 7.06 10.97 -21.76
CA LEU A 277 8.03 9.86 -21.75
C LEU A 277 8.83 9.88 -23.05
N GLU A 278 10.04 10.43 -23.00
CA GLU A 278 10.89 10.61 -24.20
C GLU A 278 11.68 9.35 -24.59
N ALA A 279 11.83 8.41 -23.65
CA ALA A 279 12.47 7.12 -23.94
C ALA A 279 11.43 6.00 -24.00
N LEU A 280 11.90 4.85 -24.46
CA LEU A 280 11.13 3.62 -24.69
C LEU A 280 10.72 2.89 -23.43
N MET A 281 10.19 3.63 -22.48
CA MET A 281 9.83 3.11 -21.17
C MET A 281 8.32 3.28 -21.01
N PRO A 282 7.64 2.28 -20.43
CA PRO A 282 6.22 2.37 -20.18
C PRO A 282 5.95 3.41 -19.09
N LEU A 283 4.73 3.94 -19.02
CA LEU A 283 4.29 4.64 -17.82
C LEU A 283 4.35 3.71 -16.59
N PHE A 284 3.94 2.45 -16.79
CA PHE A 284 3.88 1.40 -15.79
C PHE A 284 4.63 0.15 -16.25
N TYR A 285 5.61 -0.29 -15.46
CA TYR A 285 6.33 -1.53 -15.64
C TYR A 285 6.07 -2.49 -14.48
N SER A 286 5.89 -3.77 -14.78
CA SER A 286 5.74 -4.80 -13.75
C SER A 286 6.28 -6.13 -14.21
N ARG A 287 6.82 -6.89 -13.26
CA ARG A 287 7.34 -8.24 -13.46
C ARG A 287 6.73 -9.18 -12.42
N ASP A 288 6.09 -10.28 -12.84
CA ASP A 288 5.49 -11.30 -11.96
C ASP A 288 4.43 -10.79 -10.95
N GLY A 289 3.89 -9.60 -11.17
CA GLY A 289 2.96 -8.92 -10.27
C GLY A 289 1.49 -9.01 -10.66
N VAL A 290 0.59 -8.79 -9.69
CA VAL A 290 -0.82 -8.50 -9.99
C VAL A 290 -1.02 -7.00 -10.00
N ILE A 291 -1.60 -6.48 -11.08
CA ILE A 291 -1.92 -5.06 -11.20
C ILE A 291 -3.43 -4.86 -11.22
N THR A 292 -3.90 -3.96 -10.36
CA THR A 292 -5.26 -3.44 -10.34
C THR A 292 -5.21 -1.95 -10.59
N MET A 293 -5.93 -1.47 -11.61
CA MET A 293 -6.05 -0.06 -11.96
C MET A 293 -7.52 0.33 -11.96
N LYS A 294 -7.91 1.32 -11.16
CA LYS A 294 -9.29 1.79 -11.04
C LYS A 294 -9.35 3.30 -11.09
N ASN A 295 -10.34 3.84 -11.80
CA ASN A 295 -10.60 5.28 -11.89
C ASN A 295 -9.33 6.07 -12.26
N ILE A 296 -8.65 5.63 -13.33
CA ILE A 296 -7.42 6.26 -13.80
C ILE A 296 -7.77 7.23 -14.91
N LEU A 297 -7.25 8.46 -14.79
CA LEU A 297 -7.38 9.48 -15.83
C LEU A 297 -6.00 9.94 -16.29
N ILE A 298 -5.76 9.85 -17.60
CA ILE A 298 -4.54 10.31 -18.27
C ILE A 298 -4.92 11.42 -19.26
N GLU A 299 -4.31 12.59 -19.12
CA GLU A 299 -4.59 13.76 -19.95
C GLU A 299 -3.30 14.44 -20.45
N ASN A 300 -3.37 15.07 -21.62
CA ASN A 300 -2.32 15.92 -22.19
C ASN A 300 -0.93 15.26 -22.26
N SER A 301 -0.86 13.93 -22.35
CA SER A 301 0.39 13.19 -22.17
C SER A 301 0.96 12.69 -23.51
N LEU A 302 2.29 12.61 -23.61
CA LEU A 302 3.05 12.08 -24.73
C LEU A 302 3.82 10.84 -24.26
N MET A 303 3.50 9.66 -24.80
CA MET A 303 4.10 8.40 -24.34
C MET A 303 4.42 7.47 -25.51
N VAL A 304 5.32 6.51 -25.31
CA VAL A 304 5.60 5.46 -26.32
C VAL A 304 4.67 4.25 -26.11
N PHE A 305 4.56 3.76 -24.88
CA PHE A 305 3.56 2.77 -24.48
C PHE A 305 3.14 3.00 -23.02
N LEU A 306 1.95 2.54 -22.68
CA LEU A 306 1.34 2.81 -21.37
C LEU A 306 1.80 1.79 -20.34
N PHE A 307 1.81 0.51 -20.71
CA PHE A 307 1.94 -0.58 -19.77
C PHE A 307 2.80 -1.70 -20.36
N LEU A 308 3.79 -2.17 -19.60
CA LEU A 308 4.54 -3.38 -19.91
C LEU A 308 4.50 -4.32 -18.71
N HIS A 309 4.10 -5.55 -18.96
CA HIS A 309 4.10 -6.61 -17.96
C HIS A 309 4.91 -7.82 -18.40
N GLU A 310 5.91 -8.18 -17.61
CA GLU A 310 6.80 -9.32 -17.83
C GLU A 310 6.43 -10.49 -16.91
N PHE A 311 6.33 -11.70 -17.46
CA PHE A 311 6.01 -12.91 -16.70
C PHE A 311 7.20 -13.89 -16.70
N ASP A 312 7.80 -14.13 -15.54
CA ASP A 312 8.91 -15.07 -15.32
C ASP A 312 8.42 -16.39 -14.70
N ASN A 313 7.30 -16.39 -13.95
CA ASN A 313 6.79 -17.57 -13.24
C ASN A 313 5.45 -18.12 -13.77
N ASP A 314 5.19 -19.41 -13.49
CA ASP A 314 4.02 -20.18 -13.97
C ASP A 314 2.72 -19.95 -13.19
N ASN A 315 2.57 -18.81 -12.52
CA ASN A 315 1.35 -18.54 -11.77
C ASN A 315 0.23 -18.03 -12.70
N ASP A 316 -1.02 -18.35 -12.39
CA ASP A 316 -2.17 -17.69 -12.98
C ASP A 316 -2.25 -16.26 -12.44
N TYR A 317 -2.19 -15.29 -13.34
CA TYR A 317 -2.29 -13.88 -13.00
C TYR A 317 -3.62 -13.31 -13.52
N TYR A 318 -4.25 -12.49 -12.69
CA TYR A 318 -5.47 -11.77 -13.03
C TYR A 318 -5.21 -10.28 -12.90
N GLN A 319 -5.42 -9.53 -13.98
CA GLN A 319 -5.29 -8.07 -13.97
C GLN A 319 -6.66 -7.43 -14.17
N ILE A 320 -6.92 -6.38 -13.38
CA ILE A 320 -8.18 -5.64 -13.38
C ILE A 320 -7.89 -4.21 -13.79
N ILE A 321 -8.56 -3.73 -14.83
CA ILE A 321 -8.57 -2.33 -15.22
C ILE A 321 -10.03 -1.88 -15.28
N SER A 322 -10.41 -0.84 -14.55
CA SER A 322 -11.79 -0.32 -14.59
C SER A 322 -11.84 1.21 -14.54
N ASN A 323 -12.76 1.81 -15.30
CA ASN A 323 -12.91 3.27 -15.40
C ASN A 323 -11.59 3.95 -15.77
N PHE A 324 -10.99 3.53 -16.88
CA PHE A 324 -9.71 4.01 -17.36
C PHE A 324 -9.94 4.96 -18.54
N THR A 325 -9.50 6.21 -18.42
CA THR A 325 -9.76 7.24 -19.44
C THR A 325 -8.47 7.89 -19.92
N ILE A 326 -8.28 7.97 -21.23
CA ILE A 326 -7.18 8.69 -21.88
C ILE A 326 -7.76 9.81 -22.76
N LYS A 327 -7.36 11.06 -22.51
CA LYS A 327 -7.79 12.22 -23.32
C LYS A 327 -6.61 13.10 -23.75
N GLN A 328 -6.76 13.75 -24.90
CA GLN A 328 -5.83 14.77 -25.41
C GLN A 328 -4.35 14.34 -25.35
N SER A 329 -4.09 13.04 -25.42
CA SER A 329 -2.77 12.42 -25.29
C SER A 329 -2.34 11.85 -26.63
N SER A 330 -1.03 11.80 -26.86
CA SER A 330 -0.43 11.29 -28.10
C SER A 330 0.48 10.12 -27.80
N ILE A 331 0.45 9.11 -28.67
CA ILE A 331 1.37 7.97 -28.61
C ILE A 331 2.39 8.14 -29.73
N LEU A 332 3.69 8.16 -29.42
CA LEU A 332 4.74 8.41 -30.41
C LEU A 332 4.92 7.19 -31.36
N GLU A 333 5.02 7.45 -32.68
CA GLU A 333 5.02 6.42 -33.74
C GLU A 333 6.40 5.79 -34.02
N ASN A 334 7.45 6.23 -33.33
CA ASN A 334 8.79 6.13 -33.90
C ASN A 334 9.60 4.94 -33.35
N LEU A 335 9.40 3.72 -33.87
CA LEU A 335 10.21 2.56 -33.48
C LEU A 335 10.58 1.64 -34.67
N GLU A 336 11.38 2.13 -35.63
CA GLU A 336 12.17 1.23 -36.47
C GLU A 336 13.34 0.69 -35.63
N TYR A 337 13.29 -0.61 -35.29
CA TYR A 337 14.34 -1.37 -34.59
C TYR A 337 14.86 -0.77 -33.27
N LEU A 338 14.19 -1.06 -32.16
CA LEU A 338 14.69 -0.62 -30.86
C LEU A 338 14.87 -1.77 -29.87
N LYS A 339 16.14 -2.18 -29.76
CA LYS A 339 16.66 -2.80 -28.55
C LYS A 339 16.48 -1.80 -27.41
N THR A 340 15.56 -2.09 -26.51
CA THR A 340 15.53 -1.41 -25.22
C THR A 340 16.77 -1.75 -24.41
N ASP A 341 17.14 -0.92 -23.43
CA ASP A 341 18.12 -1.26 -22.38
C ASP A 341 17.79 -2.58 -21.66
N ILE A 342 16.56 -3.06 -21.79
CA ILE A 342 16.04 -4.30 -21.18
C ILE A 342 16.35 -5.53 -22.07
N GLY A 343 16.91 -5.34 -23.28
CA GLY A 343 17.41 -6.42 -24.13
C GLY A 343 16.37 -7.12 -24.99
N TYR A 344 15.12 -6.62 -25.03
CA TYR A 344 14.02 -7.20 -25.81
C TYR A 344 13.72 -6.37 -27.07
N ASP A 345 13.49 -7.08 -28.18
CA ASP A 345 12.90 -6.55 -29.41
C ASP A 345 11.37 -6.54 -29.23
N PHE A 346 10.83 -5.46 -28.68
CA PHE A 346 9.39 -5.35 -28.44
C PHE A 346 8.62 -5.17 -29.75
N LYS A 347 7.53 -5.94 -29.90
CA LYS A 347 6.49 -5.62 -30.88
C LYS A 347 5.70 -4.42 -30.36
N HIS A 348 5.46 -3.44 -31.24
CA HIS A 348 4.75 -2.18 -30.95
C HIS A 348 3.44 -2.44 -30.21
N GLY A 349 3.11 -1.66 -29.17
CA GLY A 349 1.74 -1.62 -28.66
C GLY A 349 1.51 -0.77 -27.41
N MET A 350 0.25 -0.41 -27.11
CA MET A 350 -0.08 0.45 -25.96
C MET A 350 -0.04 -0.32 -24.62
N PHE A 351 -0.63 -1.52 -24.62
CA PHE A 351 -0.48 -2.51 -23.56
C PHE A 351 0.35 -3.67 -24.09
N ILE A 352 1.55 -3.84 -23.52
CA ILE A 352 2.49 -4.88 -23.91
C ILE A 352 2.58 -5.90 -22.78
N PHE A 353 2.44 -7.16 -23.15
CA PHE A 353 2.61 -8.29 -22.26
C PHE A 353 3.74 -9.16 -22.84
N GLU A 354 4.65 -9.61 -22.00
CA GLU A 354 5.79 -10.41 -22.46
C GLU A 354 6.06 -11.56 -21.51
N SER A 355 6.16 -12.77 -22.06
CA SER A 355 6.63 -13.92 -21.30
C SER A 355 8.06 -14.26 -21.70
N THR A 356 8.93 -14.44 -20.71
CA THR A 356 10.29 -14.97 -20.88
C THR A 356 10.30 -16.50 -21.00
N VAL A 357 9.15 -17.15 -20.80
CA VAL A 357 9.02 -18.61 -20.71
C VAL A 357 8.60 -19.21 -22.07
N PRO A 358 9.15 -20.37 -22.47
CA PRO A 358 8.86 -20.97 -23.78
C PRO A 358 7.37 -21.22 -24.06
N GLN A 359 6.99 -21.13 -25.35
CA GLN A 359 5.63 -21.30 -25.88
C GLN A 359 4.86 -22.56 -25.44
N SER A 360 5.56 -23.58 -24.94
CA SER A 360 4.95 -24.85 -24.49
C SER A 360 4.10 -24.72 -23.23
N PHE A 361 4.23 -23.63 -22.47
CA PHE A 361 3.43 -23.41 -21.27
C PHE A 361 2.19 -22.56 -21.59
N LYS A 362 1.03 -23.20 -21.67
CA LYS A 362 -0.27 -22.51 -21.75
C LYS A 362 -0.56 -21.84 -20.40
N ARG A 363 -0.45 -20.52 -20.34
CA ARG A 363 -0.82 -19.71 -19.18
C ARG A 363 -2.25 -19.19 -19.32
N ASN A 364 -3.00 -19.15 -18.22
CA ASN A 364 -4.32 -18.53 -18.18
C ASN A 364 -4.23 -17.11 -17.61
N PHE A 365 -3.70 -16.18 -18.39
CA PHE A 365 -3.80 -14.77 -18.04
C PHE A 365 -5.11 -14.18 -18.57
N THR A 366 -5.89 -13.61 -17.66
CA THR A 366 -7.11 -12.87 -18.00
C THR A 366 -6.93 -11.39 -17.69
N LEU A 367 -7.20 -10.56 -18.68
CA LEU A 367 -7.30 -9.11 -18.56
C LEU A 367 -8.77 -8.71 -18.59
N ASP A 368 -9.30 -8.21 -17.47
CA ASP A 368 -10.67 -7.67 -17.41
C ASP A 368 -10.63 -6.14 -17.44
N ILE A 369 -11.19 -5.57 -18.49
CA ILE A 369 -11.26 -4.13 -18.75
C ILE A 369 -12.72 -3.71 -18.78
N ASP A 370 -13.10 -2.80 -17.88
CA ASP A 370 -14.43 -2.19 -17.84
C ASP A 370 -14.33 -0.66 -17.99
N ASN A 371 -15.14 -0.08 -18.87
CA ASN A 371 -15.21 1.37 -19.10
C ASN A 371 -13.85 2.00 -19.45
N LEU A 372 -13.19 1.44 -20.47
CA LEU A 372 -12.01 2.04 -21.10
C LEU A 372 -12.44 3.05 -22.15
N ASN A 373 -12.04 4.32 -21.99
CA ASN A 373 -12.41 5.41 -22.90
C ASN A 373 -11.18 6.04 -23.52
N ILE A 374 -11.05 5.92 -24.84
CA ILE A 374 -10.01 6.55 -25.65
C ILE A 374 -10.69 7.49 -26.63
N LEU A 375 -10.56 8.80 -26.39
CA LEU A 375 -11.29 9.81 -27.15
C LEU A 375 -10.61 10.16 -28.48
N SER A 376 -11.39 10.67 -29.44
CA SER A 376 -11.00 11.04 -30.81
C SER A 376 -9.92 12.11 -30.90
N ASP A 377 -9.82 12.98 -29.91
CA ASP A 377 -8.86 14.09 -29.88
C ASP A 377 -7.43 13.61 -29.61
N ASN A 378 -7.25 12.33 -29.31
CA ASN A 378 -5.95 11.69 -29.19
C ASN A 378 -5.34 11.49 -30.58
N LYS A 379 -4.18 12.12 -30.83
CA LYS A 379 -3.36 11.86 -32.03
C LYS A 379 -2.60 10.56 -31.81
N ILE A 380 -3.26 9.43 -32.07
CA ILE A 380 -2.62 8.12 -32.15
C ILE A 380 -2.26 7.93 -33.62
N PRO A 381 -0.98 7.94 -33.98
CA PRO A 381 -0.57 7.79 -35.36
C PRO A 381 -1.00 6.41 -35.90
N ILE A 382 -1.66 6.44 -37.06
CA ILE A 382 -2.68 5.47 -37.50
C ILE A 382 -2.07 4.24 -38.19
N GLN A 383 -0.80 4.24 -38.58
CA GLN A 383 -0.34 3.24 -39.56
C GLN A 383 0.16 1.92 -38.98
N LYS A 384 0.48 1.81 -37.67
CA LYS A 384 1.00 0.56 -37.05
C LYS A 384 0.66 0.36 -35.57
N SER A 385 -0.22 1.15 -34.99
CA SER A 385 -0.50 1.11 -33.55
C SER A 385 -1.34 -0.11 -33.17
N ILE A 386 -0.70 -1.07 -32.49
CA ILE A 386 -1.31 -2.26 -31.92
C ILE A 386 -1.78 -1.91 -30.51
N PHE A 387 -3.04 -2.19 -30.19
CA PHE A 387 -3.57 -1.84 -28.88
C PHE A 387 -3.09 -2.81 -27.80
N PHE A 388 -3.24 -4.12 -28.06
CA PHE A 388 -2.65 -5.20 -27.27
C PHE A 388 -1.58 -5.96 -28.07
N SER A 389 -0.35 -5.91 -27.58
CA SER A 389 0.79 -6.64 -28.15
C SER A 389 1.26 -7.70 -27.17
N HIS A 390 1.62 -8.90 -27.67
CA HIS A 390 2.04 -10.00 -26.81
C HIS A 390 3.03 -10.96 -27.44
N ASN A 391 3.82 -11.57 -26.56
CA ASN A 391 4.59 -12.77 -26.82
C ASN A 391 4.21 -13.85 -25.79
N ASN A 392 3.18 -14.65 -26.11
CA ASN A 392 2.73 -15.90 -25.43
C ASN A 392 2.23 -15.79 -23.97
N GLY A 393 0.97 -16.20 -23.68
CA GLY A 393 0.44 -16.28 -22.30
C GLY A 393 -0.87 -15.55 -21.93
N ILE A 394 -1.39 -14.59 -22.71
CA ILE A 394 -2.75 -14.06 -22.53
C ILE A 394 -3.70 -15.09 -23.11
N SER A 395 -4.66 -15.58 -22.32
CA SER A 395 -5.70 -16.48 -22.83
C SER A 395 -7.00 -15.75 -23.11
N THR A 396 -7.30 -14.69 -22.36
CA THR A 396 -8.57 -13.95 -22.49
C THR A 396 -8.42 -12.46 -22.20
N ILE A 397 -9.01 -11.63 -23.06
CA ILE A 397 -9.23 -10.20 -22.85
C ILE A 397 -10.73 -9.97 -22.79
N LYS A 398 -11.25 -9.54 -21.65
CA LYS A 398 -12.65 -9.15 -21.49
C LYS A 398 -12.75 -7.64 -21.57
N LEU A 399 -13.54 -7.13 -22.53
CA LEU A 399 -13.80 -5.71 -22.71
C LEU A 399 -15.27 -5.42 -22.44
N LYS A 400 -15.56 -4.53 -21.50
CA LYS A 400 -16.90 -4.12 -21.09
C LYS A 400 -17.08 -2.62 -21.20
N ASN A 401 -18.25 -2.18 -21.65
CA ASN A 401 -18.68 -0.77 -21.64
C ASN A 401 -17.61 0.22 -22.17
N SER A 402 -16.76 -0.21 -23.11
CA SER A 402 -15.57 0.53 -23.52
C SER A 402 -15.81 1.29 -24.82
N PHE A 403 -15.27 2.51 -24.92
CA PHE A 403 -15.23 3.32 -26.13
C PHE A 403 -13.79 3.41 -26.65
N ILE A 404 -13.54 2.80 -27.81
CA ILE A 404 -12.25 2.83 -28.49
C ILE A 404 -12.42 3.58 -29.81
N SER A 405 -11.84 4.79 -29.86
CA SER A 405 -11.86 5.70 -31.02
C SER A 405 -11.36 5.07 -32.32
N ASP A 406 -11.91 5.59 -33.43
CA ASP A 406 -11.56 5.41 -34.84
C ASP A 406 -10.05 5.45 -35.15
N ASN A 407 -9.27 6.10 -34.30
CA ASN A 407 -7.83 6.25 -34.47
C ASN A 407 -7.03 4.99 -34.10
N VAL A 408 -7.67 3.93 -33.57
CA VAL A 408 -7.02 2.65 -33.28
C VAL A 408 -7.07 1.72 -34.50
N TYR A 409 -5.92 1.47 -35.14
CA TYR A 409 -5.87 0.66 -36.35
C TYR A 409 -6.02 -0.85 -36.08
N LEU A 410 -5.29 -1.38 -35.08
CA LEU A 410 -5.31 -2.81 -34.74
C LEU A 410 -5.53 -3.01 -33.24
N LEU A 411 -6.61 -3.71 -32.86
CA LEU A 411 -6.92 -3.97 -31.46
C LEU A 411 -6.00 -5.05 -30.83
N SER A 412 -5.56 -6.06 -31.59
CA SER A 412 -4.74 -7.16 -31.04
C SER A 412 -3.85 -7.80 -32.10
N GLN A 413 -2.58 -8.08 -31.77
CA GLN A 413 -1.69 -8.94 -32.58
C GLN A 413 -1.26 -10.19 -31.79
N LEU A 414 -2.23 -10.97 -31.34
CA LEU A 414 -2.02 -12.08 -30.41
C LEU A 414 -2.24 -13.44 -31.10
N ASN A 415 -1.71 -14.53 -30.56
CA ASN A 415 -2.03 -15.89 -31.01
C ASN A 415 -2.79 -16.63 -29.91
N GLY A 416 -3.86 -17.36 -30.26
CA GLY A 416 -4.61 -18.20 -29.34
C GLY A 416 -5.41 -17.43 -28.28
N VAL A 417 -5.73 -16.16 -28.53
CA VAL A 417 -6.40 -15.30 -27.55
C VAL A 417 -7.91 -15.23 -27.79
N THR A 418 -8.67 -15.26 -26.70
CA THR A 418 -10.11 -14.96 -26.72
C THR A 418 -10.35 -13.49 -26.37
N ILE A 419 -10.88 -12.71 -27.30
CA ILE A 419 -11.37 -11.34 -27.04
C ILE A 419 -12.88 -11.44 -26.80
N ASP A 420 -13.28 -11.20 -25.56
CA ASP A 420 -14.67 -11.27 -25.10
C ASP A 420 -15.25 -9.86 -24.98
N LEU A 421 -16.03 -9.46 -25.98
CA LEU A 421 -16.70 -8.16 -26.01
C LEU A 421 -18.04 -8.29 -25.28
N VAL A 422 -18.11 -7.79 -24.06
CA VAL A 422 -19.27 -7.93 -23.18
C VAL A 422 -19.95 -6.57 -23.00
N ASN A 423 -21.21 -6.42 -23.43
CA ASN A 423 -22.08 -5.25 -23.19
C ASN A 423 -21.55 -3.86 -23.63
N ASN A 424 -22.35 -3.14 -24.43
CA ASN A 424 -22.22 -1.70 -24.71
C ASN A 424 -20.82 -1.20 -25.14
N ASN A 425 -20.01 -2.03 -25.79
CA ASN A 425 -18.74 -1.58 -26.37
C ASN A 425 -19.00 -0.83 -27.70
N SER A 426 -18.29 0.27 -27.91
CA SER A 426 -18.21 0.99 -29.19
C SER A 426 -16.75 0.98 -29.62
N ILE A 427 -16.42 0.08 -30.54
CA ILE A 427 -15.04 -0.14 -31.01
C ILE A 427 -15.03 0.18 -32.50
N ASN A 428 -14.43 1.32 -32.85
CA ASN A 428 -14.25 1.69 -34.25
C ASN A 428 -12.81 1.41 -34.69
N SER A 429 -12.38 0.14 -34.61
CA SER A 429 -11.01 -0.23 -35.02
C SER A 429 -10.96 -0.64 -36.48
N GLY A 430 -9.90 -0.26 -37.20
CA GLY A 430 -9.66 -0.71 -38.57
C GLY A 430 -9.58 -2.24 -38.72
N LEU A 431 -9.01 -2.93 -37.72
CA LEU A 431 -8.87 -4.37 -37.58
C LEU A 431 -9.02 -4.79 -36.11
N LEU A 432 -9.84 -5.83 -35.86
CA LEU A 432 -10.11 -6.31 -34.49
C LEU A 432 -9.02 -7.24 -33.93
N SER A 433 -8.37 -8.06 -34.76
CA SER A 433 -7.24 -8.89 -34.33
C SER A 433 -6.48 -9.41 -35.54
N ILE A 434 -5.19 -9.67 -35.39
CA ILE A 434 -4.34 -10.39 -36.35
C ILE A 434 -3.58 -11.46 -35.56
N GLY A 435 -3.53 -12.69 -36.06
CA GLY A 435 -2.81 -13.81 -35.45
C GLY A 435 -3.60 -15.12 -35.51
N ARG A 436 -2.92 -16.25 -35.28
CA ARG A 436 -3.50 -17.60 -35.41
C ARG A 436 -4.36 -17.96 -34.21
N ASP A 437 -5.42 -18.72 -34.45
CA ASP A 437 -6.31 -19.29 -33.42
C ASP A 437 -6.98 -18.26 -32.49
N ASN A 438 -7.15 -17.02 -32.94
CA ASN A 438 -7.86 -16.02 -32.17
C ASN A 438 -9.38 -16.26 -32.22
N LYS A 439 -10.05 -16.04 -31.08
CA LYS A 439 -11.50 -16.12 -30.94
C LYS A 439 -12.05 -14.76 -30.54
N ILE A 440 -13.03 -14.26 -31.27
CA ILE A 440 -13.76 -13.05 -30.88
C ILE A 440 -15.16 -13.47 -30.46
N LEU A 441 -15.48 -13.31 -29.18
CA LEU A 441 -16.83 -13.51 -28.64
C LEU A 441 -17.58 -12.20 -28.74
N LEU A 442 -18.68 -12.21 -29.49
CA LEU A 442 -19.57 -11.06 -29.65
C LEU A 442 -20.79 -11.23 -28.74
N PRO A 443 -21.30 -10.15 -28.13
CA PRO A 443 -22.56 -10.20 -27.40
C PRO A 443 -23.71 -10.55 -28.34
N GLU A 444 -24.69 -11.31 -27.84
CA GLU A 444 -25.82 -11.84 -28.64
C GLU A 444 -26.63 -10.74 -29.36
N ASN A 445 -26.60 -9.51 -28.83
CA ASN A 445 -27.40 -8.37 -29.30
C ASN A 445 -26.72 -7.50 -30.37
N ILE A 446 -25.51 -7.82 -30.84
CA ILE A 446 -24.92 -7.08 -31.98
C ILE A 446 -25.67 -7.46 -33.27
N THR A 447 -26.58 -6.58 -33.66
CA THR A 447 -27.48 -6.77 -34.80
C THR A 447 -27.00 -6.12 -36.10
N GLN A 448 -26.00 -5.22 -36.08
CA GLN A 448 -25.81 -4.30 -37.22
C GLN A 448 -24.42 -4.11 -37.86
N GLU A 449 -23.32 -4.76 -37.46
CA GLU A 449 -22.01 -4.50 -38.11
C GLU A 449 -21.22 -5.72 -38.61
N LYS A 450 -21.85 -6.90 -38.73
CA LYS A 450 -21.16 -8.10 -39.27
C LYS A 450 -20.53 -7.89 -40.66
N SER A 451 -21.13 -7.05 -41.51
CA SER A 451 -20.63 -6.76 -42.86
C SER A 451 -19.41 -5.84 -42.88
N PHE A 452 -19.24 -4.96 -41.88
CA PHE A 452 -18.14 -4.00 -41.84
C PHE A 452 -16.82 -4.69 -41.44
N PHE A 453 -16.88 -5.59 -40.45
CA PHE A 453 -15.72 -6.34 -39.96
C PHE A 453 -15.23 -7.43 -40.94
N THR A 454 -16.12 -8.11 -41.66
CA THR A 454 -15.74 -9.25 -42.51
C THR A 454 -15.04 -8.85 -43.82
N ASN A 455 -15.37 -7.69 -44.39
CA ASN A 455 -14.81 -7.26 -45.68
C ASN A 455 -13.40 -6.66 -45.59
N LYS A 456 -13.02 -6.05 -44.45
CA LYS A 456 -11.67 -5.46 -44.26
C LYS A 456 -10.60 -6.49 -43.85
N ILE A 457 -10.97 -7.48 -43.04
CA ILE A 457 -10.00 -8.46 -42.48
C ILE A 457 -9.43 -9.40 -43.55
N LYS A 458 -10.23 -9.77 -44.55
CA LYS A 458 -9.84 -10.75 -45.59
C LYS A 458 -8.71 -10.28 -46.52
N TYR A 459 -8.41 -8.98 -46.56
CA TYR A 459 -7.44 -8.38 -47.48
C TYR A 459 -6.02 -8.24 -46.92
N LEU A 460 -5.79 -8.47 -45.62
CA LEU A 460 -4.54 -8.07 -44.96
C LEU A 460 -3.73 -9.21 -44.31
N CYS A 461 -4.23 -10.44 -44.27
CA CYS A 461 -3.51 -11.57 -43.69
C CYS A 461 -3.98 -12.91 -44.28
N GLU A 462 -3.14 -13.57 -45.09
CA GLU A 462 -3.43 -14.89 -45.68
C GLU A 462 -3.37 -16.05 -44.65
N GLU A 463 -2.74 -15.83 -43.48
CA GLU A 463 -2.55 -16.86 -42.43
C GLU A 463 -3.38 -16.66 -41.16
N CYS A 464 -4.37 -15.75 -41.17
CA CYS A 464 -5.15 -15.42 -39.98
C CYS A 464 -6.42 -16.27 -39.88
N ASP A 465 -6.42 -17.25 -38.97
CA ASP A 465 -7.63 -17.98 -38.56
C ASP A 465 -8.33 -17.23 -37.42
N ILE A 466 -9.32 -16.42 -37.76
CA ILE A 466 -10.20 -15.74 -36.79
C ILE A 466 -11.57 -16.40 -36.83
N SER A 467 -12.02 -16.90 -35.69
CA SER A 467 -13.40 -17.40 -35.54
C SER A 467 -14.25 -16.42 -34.73
N PHE A 468 -15.40 -16.04 -35.30
CA PHE A 468 -16.41 -15.26 -34.59
C PHE A 468 -17.44 -16.22 -34.00
N ILE A 469 -17.55 -16.23 -32.67
CA ILE A 469 -18.50 -17.08 -31.96
C ILE A 469 -19.54 -16.15 -31.32
N LYS A 470 -20.82 -16.41 -31.57
CA LYS A 470 -21.89 -15.77 -30.78
C LYS A 470 -21.77 -16.31 -29.36
N GLY A 471 -21.58 -15.43 -28.37
CA GLY A 471 -21.59 -15.84 -26.97
C GLY A 471 -22.92 -16.52 -26.62
N THR A 472 -22.88 -17.51 -25.73
CA THR A 472 -24.08 -18.07 -25.11
C THR A 472 -24.40 -17.21 -23.89
N GLY A 473 -25.37 -16.32 -24.00
CA GLY A 473 -25.86 -15.57 -22.85
C GLY A 473 -26.46 -16.52 -21.82
N ASP A 474 -26.19 -16.27 -20.53
CA ASP A 474 -27.07 -16.74 -19.47
C ASP A 474 -28.48 -16.25 -19.82
N LYS A 475 -29.42 -17.20 -19.94
CA LYS A 475 -30.81 -16.95 -20.31
C LYS A 475 -31.37 -15.87 -19.37
N ILE A 476 -31.58 -14.67 -19.91
CA ILE A 476 -32.56 -13.76 -19.36
C ILE A 476 -33.91 -14.37 -19.72
N ASP A 477 -34.57 -14.94 -18.72
CA ASP A 477 -35.94 -15.42 -18.83
C ASP A 477 -36.81 -14.26 -19.32
N THR A 478 -37.16 -14.33 -20.60
CA THR A 478 -38.16 -13.48 -21.21
C THR A 478 -39.49 -14.18 -21.03
N GLU A 479 -40.20 -13.85 -19.96
CA GLU A 479 -41.64 -14.06 -19.92
C GLU A 479 -42.29 -13.14 -20.96
N LYS A 480 -42.92 -13.78 -21.93
CA LYS A 480 -43.77 -13.18 -22.96
C LYS A 480 -45.24 -13.35 -22.56
N ASN A 481 -46.03 -12.40 -23.06
CA ASN A 481 -47.50 -12.31 -23.15
C ASN A 481 -48.16 -11.51 -22.02
N ASP A 482 -49.09 -10.58 -22.26
CA ASP A 482 -49.66 -10.04 -23.49
C ASP A 482 -50.46 -8.76 -23.13
N SER A 483 -50.54 -7.85 -24.10
CA SER A 483 -51.58 -6.85 -24.41
C SER A 483 -52.47 -6.20 -23.33
N ASN A 484 -52.58 -4.87 -23.46
CA ASN A 484 -53.77 -4.00 -23.50
C ASN A 484 -53.91 -2.84 -22.48
N SER A 485 -53.87 -1.63 -23.06
CA SER A 485 -54.76 -0.47 -22.88
C SER A 485 -54.87 0.29 -21.54
N ASN A 486 -54.74 1.61 -21.71
CA ASN A 486 -55.39 2.71 -20.99
C ASN A 486 -54.86 3.20 -19.63
N SER A 487 -54.38 4.44 -19.72
CA SER A 487 -54.53 5.54 -18.77
C SER A 487 -55.79 5.49 -17.90
N ASN A 488 -55.66 5.51 -16.58
CA ASN A 488 -55.82 6.73 -15.77
C ASN A 488 -55.59 6.47 -14.27
N SER A 489 -55.15 7.55 -13.64
CA SER A 489 -55.20 7.91 -12.22
C SER A 489 -56.02 7.05 -11.23
N SER A 490 -55.37 6.66 -10.13
CA SER A 490 -55.86 6.71 -8.74
C SER A 490 -54.78 6.07 -7.86
N LEU A 491 -53.98 6.85 -7.13
CA LEU A 491 -54.23 7.23 -5.74
C LEU A 491 -54.98 6.14 -4.95
N GLU A 492 -54.24 5.27 -4.26
CA GLU A 492 -54.54 4.95 -2.86
C GLU A 492 -53.37 4.24 -2.14
N LYS A 493 -52.97 4.90 -1.03
CA LYS A 493 -52.36 4.37 0.20
C LYS A 493 -50.91 3.91 0.15
N GLU A 494 -50.04 4.91 0.22
CA GLU A 494 -48.82 4.86 1.04
C GLU A 494 -49.12 4.22 2.41
N LYS A 495 -48.66 2.98 2.62
CA LYS A 495 -48.23 2.53 3.94
C LYS A 495 -46.74 2.80 4.04
N LYS A 496 -46.39 4.00 4.53
CA LYS A 496 -45.08 4.27 5.12
C LYS A 496 -44.85 3.27 6.25
N LYS A 497 -44.10 2.21 5.96
CA LYS A 497 -43.41 1.44 6.98
C LYS A 497 -42.00 1.99 7.06
N ASN A 498 -41.85 3.07 7.82
CA ASN A 498 -40.58 3.39 8.46
C ASN A 498 -40.22 2.17 9.31
N ILE A 499 -39.25 1.38 8.85
CA ILE A 499 -38.44 0.56 9.74
C ILE A 499 -37.09 1.26 9.79
N SER A 500 -37.08 2.33 10.57
CA SER A 500 -35.96 2.63 11.43
C SER A 500 -35.88 1.50 12.45
N ASP A 501 -35.04 0.51 12.19
CA ASP A 501 -34.47 -0.30 13.26
C ASP A 501 -32.97 -0.40 13.01
N SER A 502 -32.30 0.57 13.61
CA SER A 502 -30.94 0.47 14.09
C SER A 502 -30.69 -0.89 14.72
N ILE A 503 -29.93 -1.77 14.06
CA ILE A 503 -29.22 -2.84 14.75
C ILE A 503 -28.02 -2.15 15.43
N PRO A 504 -27.95 -2.12 16.78
CA PRO A 504 -26.87 -1.43 17.46
C PRO A 504 -25.60 -2.28 17.37
N ALA A 505 -24.70 -1.92 16.45
CA ALA A 505 -23.32 -2.41 16.41
C ALA A 505 -22.45 -1.85 17.56
N GLY A 506 -23.08 -1.39 18.66
CA GLY A 506 -22.42 -0.74 19.79
C GLY A 506 -22.26 -1.61 21.04
N ASP A 507 -23.04 -2.69 21.21
CA ASP A 507 -23.12 -3.37 22.51
C ASP A 507 -22.41 -4.72 22.61
N PHE A 508 -22.14 -5.42 21.51
CA PHE A 508 -21.43 -6.71 21.56
C PHE A 508 -19.93 -6.56 21.83
N LYS A 509 -19.29 -5.51 21.27
CA LYS A 509 -17.87 -5.21 21.54
C LYS A 509 -17.67 -4.61 22.93
N LYS A 510 -18.57 -3.74 23.40
CA LYS A 510 -18.49 -3.17 24.75
C LYS A 510 -18.74 -4.23 25.82
N LYS A 511 -19.71 -5.14 25.66
CA LYS A 511 -19.91 -6.23 26.64
C LYS A 511 -18.73 -7.19 26.73
N ASN A 512 -18.09 -7.55 25.60
CA ASN A 512 -16.90 -8.40 25.63
C ASN A 512 -15.65 -7.69 26.15
N LEU A 513 -15.47 -6.39 25.87
CA LEU A 513 -14.38 -5.59 26.44
C LEU A 513 -14.57 -5.37 27.95
N LEU A 514 -15.80 -5.11 28.38
CA LEU A 514 -16.16 -4.97 29.79
C LEU A 514 -15.95 -6.30 30.53
N LEU A 515 -16.30 -7.44 29.92
CA LEU A 515 -16.00 -8.76 30.47
C LEU A 515 -14.48 -9.02 30.55
N LEU A 516 -13.71 -8.65 29.51
CA LEU A 516 -12.25 -8.80 29.48
C LEU A 516 -11.52 -7.93 30.52
N VAL A 517 -12.08 -6.78 30.89
CA VAL A 517 -11.51 -5.89 31.90
C VAL A 517 -12.03 -6.18 33.31
N LEU A 518 -13.30 -6.56 33.47
CA LEU A 518 -13.90 -6.88 34.77
C LEU A 518 -13.50 -8.26 35.27
N LEU A 519 -13.29 -9.26 34.40
CA LEU A 519 -12.96 -10.62 34.84
C LEU A 519 -11.62 -10.68 35.60
N PRO A 520 -10.53 -10.01 35.18
CA PRO A 520 -9.30 -9.94 35.96
C PRO A 520 -9.45 -9.20 37.29
N VAL A 521 -10.28 -8.14 37.34
CA VAL A 521 -10.53 -7.36 38.55
C VAL A 521 -11.38 -8.16 39.55
N LEU A 522 -12.41 -8.85 39.08
CA LEU A 522 -13.24 -9.76 39.88
C LEU A 522 -12.42 -10.95 40.39
N LEU A 523 -11.62 -11.58 39.54
CA LEU A 523 -10.73 -12.67 39.97
C LEU A 523 -9.66 -12.17 40.96
N GLY A 524 -9.09 -10.99 40.74
CA GLY A 524 -8.13 -10.36 41.65
C GLY A 524 -8.74 -10.06 43.02
N SER A 525 -9.95 -9.49 43.06
CA SER A 525 -10.65 -9.19 44.32
C SER A 525 -11.04 -10.46 45.09
N VAL A 526 -11.52 -11.51 44.41
CA VAL A 526 -11.81 -12.81 45.04
C VAL A 526 -10.54 -13.44 45.63
N LEU A 527 -9.41 -13.34 44.92
CA LEU A 527 -8.12 -13.84 45.42
C LEU A 527 -7.61 -13.06 46.64
N ILE A 528 -7.78 -11.73 46.67
CA ILE A 528 -7.42 -10.88 47.81
C ILE A 528 -8.29 -11.23 49.03
N VAL A 529 -9.61 -11.32 48.86
CA VAL A 529 -10.52 -11.69 49.95
C VAL A 529 -10.19 -13.09 50.48
N SER A 530 -9.94 -14.05 49.59
CA SER A 530 -9.54 -15.41 49.99
C SER A 530 -8.21 -15.43 50.75
N ALA A 531 -7.24 -14.59 50.36
CA ALA A 531 -5.98 -14.43 51.08
C ALA A 531 -6.17 -13.83 52.48
N VAL A 532 -7.02 -12.80 52.62
CA VAL A 532 -7.33 -12.19 53.93
C VAL A 532 -8.03 -13.18 54.85
N VAL A 533 -9.05 -13.91 54.36
CA VAL A 533 -9.73 -14.96 55.13
C VAL A 533 -8.75 -16.04 55.57
N PHE A 534 -7.84 -16.45 54.69
CA PHE A 534 -6.81 -17.44 55.03
C PHE A 534 -5.86 -16.95 56.12
N ILE A 535 -5.44 -15.68 56.09
CA ILE A 535 -4.60 -15.07 57.14
C ILE A 535 -5.36 -15.04 58.47
N VAL A 536 -6.65 -14.69 58.46
CA VAL A 536 -7.50 -14.69 59.67
C VAL A 536 -7.61 -16.08 60.26
N ILE A 537 -7.85 -17.12 59.43
CA ILE A 537 -7.91 -18.51 59.89
C ILE A 537 -6.59 -18.96 60.52
N ILE A 538 -5.45 -18.60 59.92
CA ILE A 538 -4.13 -18.90 60.51
C ILE A 538 -3.96 -18.22 61.86
N LYS A 539 -4.39 -16.95 61.97
CA LYS A 539 -4.26 -16.17 63.20
C LYS A 539 -5.14 -16.74 64.32
N ILE A 540 -6.37 -17.15 64.01
CA ILE A 540 -7.28 -17.83 64.95
C ILE A 540 -6.68 -19.18 65.40
N LYS A 541 -6.17 -19.98 64.45
CA LYS A 541 -5.57 -21.29 64.78
C LYS A 541 -4.32 -21.15 65.65
N LYS A 542 -3.53 -20.09 65.45
CA LYS A 542 -2.37 -19.78 66.28
C LYS A 542 -2.77 -19.31 67.69
N HIS A 543 -3.88 -18.57 67.82
CA HIS A 543 -4.40 -18.14 69.12
C HIS A 543 -4.94 -19.33 69.93
N ASN A 544 -5.76 -20.19 69.33
CA ASN A 544 -6.31 -21.37 70.02
C ASN A 544 -5.24 -22.38 70.45
N ASN A 545 -4.15 -22.51 69.69
CA ASN A 545 -3.01 -23.35 70.10
C ASN A 545 -2.23 -22.74 71.27
N ASN A 546 -2.21 -21.41 71.43
CA ASN A 546 -1.59 -20.77 72.58
C ASN A 546 -2.48 -20.86 73.83
N ASP A 547 -3.80 -20.82 73.69
CA ASP A 547 -4.72 -20.98 74.83
C ASP A 547 -4.73 -22.43 75.36
N ASN A 548 -4.66 -23.45 74.48
CA ASN A 548 -4.53 -24.86 74.90
C ASN A 548 -3.19 -25.16 75.60
N ASN A 549 -2.10 -24.46 75.25
CA ASN A 549 -0.82 -24.61 75.94
C ASN A 549 -0.82 -23.98 77.33
N ASN A 550 -1.67 -22.98 77.58
CA ASN A 550 -1.85 -22.37 78.90
C ASN A 550 -2.76 -23.20 79.82
N GLU A 551 -3.69 -24.00 79.27
CA GLU A 551 -4.44 -25.00 80.05
C GLU A 551 -3.56 -26.19 80.48
N ILE A 552 -2.65 -26.65 79.62
CA ILE A 552 -1.72 -27.74 79.97
C ILE A 552 -0.77 -27.31 81.10
N GLN A 553 -0.32 -26.05 81.13
CA GLN A 553 0.48 -25.52 82.24
C GLN A 553 -0.29 -25.32 83.55
N ARG A 554 -1.63 -25.28 83.54
CA ARG A 554 -2.44 -25.26 84.77
C ARG A 554 -2.68 -26.65 85.37
N TYR A 555 -2.56 -27.72 84.60
CA TYR A 555 -2.66 -29.09 85.13
C TYR A 555 -1.34 -29.62 85.71
N GLU A 556 -0.17 -29.13 85.28
CA GLU A 556 1.13 -29.53 85.84
C GLU A 556 1.45 -28.92 87.22
N TYR A 557 0.65 -27.96 87.72
CA TYR A 557 0.78 -27.42 89.08
C TYR A 557 -0.24 -28.00 90.08
N ALA A 558 -1.09 -28.95 89.68
CA ALA A 558 -2.16 -29.51 90.53
C ALA A 558 -1.95 -30.97 90.95
N THR A 559 -0.89 -31.64 90.51
CA THR A 559 -0.49 -32.95 91.04
C THR A 559 0.97 -32.89 91.47
N GLY A 560 1.19 -32.29 92.64
CA GLY A 560 2.34 -32.64 93.45
C GLY A 560 2.10 -34.01 94.08
N GLU A 561 3.14 -34.85 94.00
CA GLU A 561 3.62 -35.75 95.05
C GLU A 561 5.04 -36.21 94.69
#